data_AF-A0A0Q0WFC0-F1
#
_entry.id   AF-A0A0Q0WFC0-F1
#
_cell.length_a   1.000
_cell.length_b   1.000
_cell.length_c   1.000
_cell.angle_alpha   90.00
_cell.angle_beta   90.00
_cell.angle_gamma   90.00
#
_symmetry.space_group_name_H-M   'P 1'
#
loop_
_entity.id
_entity.type
_entity.pdbx_description
1 polymer ?
#
loop_
_entity_poly.entity_id
_entity_poly.type
_entity_poly.pdbx_seq_one_letter_code
_entity_poly.pdbx_strand_id
1 'polypeptide(L)'
;MSGLNETVASVQAADISSNLVPEGLSNALASVSSNGFLGLGLFILLLALGAVLHRLNMERTYRNVAATTNGGEIAEEELREEMFSRQGSNFNAAAITAWMLLFAAFAYFYFLTPEIFPRHNYYQAPTLSSGPLGFAAFGLVVLLLTLVVAALIQKEPYGYYELSRKTKVAIMLTVPLLAVSISLSVQQGTIFPQVEPASRIVAFLALFASELALLWPIFADALGGMR
;
A
#
# COMPACT_ATOMS: atom_id res chain seq x y z
N MET A 1 29.45 -25.75 -33.51
CA MET A 1 29.72 -24.42 -32.91
C MET A 1 28.45 -23.80 -32.29
N SER A 2 27.61 -24.57 -31.58
CA SER A 2 26.32 -24.08 -31.03
C SER A 2 26.31 -23.88 -29.51
N GLY A 3 27.24 -24.52 -28.77
CA GLY A 3 27.21 -24.53 -27.30
C GLY A 3 27.93 -23.37 -26.60
N LEU A 4 28.71 -22.57 -27.34
CA LEU A 4 29.44 -21.41 -26.79
C LEU A 4 28.57 -20.16 -26.67
N ASN A 5 27.53 -20.00 -27.50
CA ASN A 5 26.66 -18.83 -27.45
C ASN A 5 25.65 -18.89 -26.29
N GLU A 6 25.18 -20.08 -25.91
CA GLU A 6 24.24 -20.24 -24.79
C GLU A 6 24.91 -20.04 -23.41
N THR A 7 26.19 -20.40 -23.29
CA THR A 7 26.97 -20.18 -22.07
C THR A 7 27.32 -18.70 -21.88
N VAL A 8 27.65 -17.98 -22.96
CA VAL A 8 27.93 -16.53 -22.88
C VAL A 8 26.65 -15.76 -22.56
N ALA A 9 25.50 -16.12 -23.17
CA ALA A 9 24.23 -15.46 -22.89
C ALA A 9 23.74 -15.69 -21.44
N SER A 10 23.93 -16.89 -20.89
CA SER A 10 23.55 -17.20 -19.49
C SER A 10 24.47 -16.56 -18.46
N VAL A 11 25.78 -16.47 -18.73
CA VAL A 11 26.73 -15.75 -17.88
C VAL A 11 26.47 -14.24 -17.90
N GLN A 12 26.15 -13.68 -19.06
CA GLN A 12 25.86 -12.25 -19.22
C GLN A 12 24.50 -11.87 -18.60
N ALA A 13 23.50 -12.75 -18.66
CA ALA A 13 22.23 -12.56 -17.95
C ALA A 13 22.39 -12.65 -16.42
N ALA A 14 23.26 -13.53 -15.93
CA ALA A 14 23.58 -13.64 -14.51
C ALA A 14 24.31 -12.38 -13.98
N ASP A 15 25.27 -11.84 -14.75
CA ASP A 15 26.04 -10.63 -14.39
C ASP A 15 25.22 -9.33 -14.47
N ILE A 16 24.18 -9.30 -15.30
CA ILE A 16 23.23 -8.17 -15.33
C ILE A 16 22.26 -8.27 -14.14
N SER A 17 21.89 -9.48 -13.71
CA SER A 17 21.00 -9.67 -12.56
C SER A 17 21.66 -9.32 -11.22
N SER A 18 22.97 -9.54 -11.07
CA SER A 18 23.73 -9.29 -9.84
C SER A 18 23.99 -7.80 -9.56
N ASN A 19 23.86 -6.93 -10.57
CA ASN A 19 24.16 -5.50 -10.47
C ASN A 19 22.94 -4.56 -10.42
N LEU A 20 21.71 -5.10 -10.44
CA LEU A 20 20.50 -4.27 -10.53
C LEU A 20 20.02 -3.71 -9.18
N VAL A 21 20.44 -4.29 -8.06
CA VAL A 21 20.05 -3.84 -6.72
C VAL A 21 21.27 -3.85 -5.82
N PRO A 22 21.64 -2.72 -5.18
CA PRO A 22 22.74 -2.68 -4.23
C PRO A 22 22.57 -3.78 -3.17
N GLU A 23 23.62 -4.54 -2.85
CA GLU A 23 23.54 -5.66 -1.88
C GLU A 23 22.97 -5.21 -0.51
N GLY A 24 23.22 -3.97 -0.10
CA GLY A 24 22.61 -3.40 1.10
C GLY A 24 21.08 -3.27 1.01
N LEU A 25 20.55 -2.90 -0.15
CA LEU A 25 19.11 -2.75 -0.37
C LEU A 25 18.40 -4.10 -0.46
N SER A 26 18.99 -5.09 -1.13
CA SER A 26 18.43 -6.44 -1.22
C SER A 26 18.36 -7.11 0.15
N ASN A 27 19.42 -6.97 0.96
CA ASN A 27 19.45 -7.47 2.34
C ASN A 27 18.43 -6.76 3.24
N ALA A 28 18.28 -5.44 3.10
CA ALA A 28 17.27 -4.68 3.83
C ALA A 28 15.83 -5.11 3.46
N LEU A 29 15.54 -5.26 2.16
CA LEU A 29 14.24 -5.71 1.67
C LEU A 29 13.93 -7.14 2.13
N ALA A 30 14.91 -8.05 2.07
CA ALA A 30 14.75 -9.41 2.58
C ALA A 30 14.48 -9.41 4.09
N SER A 31 15.18 -8.58 4.86
CA SER A 31 14.98 -8.44 6.31
C SER A 31 13.58 -7.92 6.67
N VAL A 32 13.13 -6.83 6.03
CA VAL A 32 11.82 -6.23 6.33
C VAL A 32 10.67 -7.11 5.84
N SER A 33 10.80 -7.74 4.68
CA SER A 33 9.75 -8.62 4.13
C SER A 33 9.61 -9.95 4.89
N SER A 34 10.67 -10.42 5.56
CA SER A 34 10.64 -11.64 6.38
C SER A 34 10.32 -11.38 7.85
N ASN A 35 10.53 -10.15 8.33
CA ASN A 35 10.25 -9.77 9.71
C ASN A 35 8.88 -9.12 9.85
N GLY A 36 7.90 -9.89 10.32
CA GLY A 36 6.53 -9.44 10.50
C GLY A 36 6.39 -8.16 11.30
N PHE A 37 7.16 -8.00 12.38
CA PHE A 37 7.08 -6.80 13.24
C PHE A 37 7.68 -5.56 12.59
N LEU A 38 8.82 -5.69 11.89
CA LEU A 38 9.40 -4.56 11.16
C LEU A 38 8.48 -4.10 10.03
N GLY A 39 7.93 -5.05 9.27
CA GLY A 39 7.00 -4.77 8.20
C GLY A 39 5.69 -4.12 8.69
N LEU A 40 5.07 -4.68 9.73
CA LEU A 40 3.90 -4.08 10.40
C LEU A 40 4.21 -2.67 10.92
N GLY A 41 5.37 -2.50 11.57
CA GLY A 41 5.81 -1.21 12.09
C GLY A 41 5.99 -0.17 10.99
N LEU A 42 6.58 -0.56 9.85
CA LEU A 42 6.75 0.32 8.69
C LEU A 42 5.41 0.73 8.09
N PHE A 43 4.48 -0.21 7.92
CA PHE A 43 3.12 0.07 7.42
C PHE A 43 2.39 1.06 8.32
N ILE A 44 2.36 0.81 9.63
CA ILE A 44 1.72 1.72 10.59
C ILE A 44 2.42 3.09 10.59
N LEU A 45 3.75 3.12 10.52
CA LEU A 45 4.51 4.37 10.49
C LEU A 45 4.18 5.22 9.26
N LEU A 46 4.07 4.62 8.08
CA LEU A 46 3.71 5.32 6.85
C LEU A 46 2.28 5.88 6.92
N LEU A 47 1.31 5.08 7.37
CA LEU A 47 -0.07 5.56 7.58
C LEU A 47 -0.14 6.69 8.60
N ALA A 48 0.55 6.55 9.74
CA ALA A 48 0.58 7.56 10.78
C ALA A 48 1.22 8.86 10.28
N LEU A 49 2.33 8.76 9.54
CA LEU A 49 3.00 9.90 8.94
C LEU A 49 2.09 10.60 7.92
N GLY A 50 1.41 9.83 7.07
CA GLY A 50 0.40 10.35 6.13
C GLY A 50 -0.73 11.09 6.85
N ALA A 51 -1.29 10.53 7.91
CA ALA A 51 -2.36 11.16 8.69
C ALA A 51 -1.89 12.46 9.39
N VAL A 52 -0.70 12.45 9.99
CA VAL A 52 -0.11 13.64 10.63
C VAL A 52 0.15 14.73 9.60
N LEU A 53 0.76 14.40 8.46
CA LEU A 53 1.03 15.37 7.40
C LEU A 53 -0.27 15.91 6.78
N HIS A 54 -1.28 15.07 6.57
CA HIS A 54 -2.59 15.53 6.11
C HIS A 54 -3.16 16.59 7.06
N ARG A 55 -3.15 16.33 8.37
CA ARG A 55 -3.62 17.29 9.37
C ARG A 55 -2.80 18.58 9.34
N LEU A 56 -1.47 18.49 9.31
CA LEU A 56 -0.60 19.67 9.29
C LEU A 56 -0.79 20.50 8.01
N ASN A 57 -1.00 19.87 6.86
CA ASN A 57 -1.26 20.58 5.61
C ASN A 57 -2.60 21.31 5.64
N MET A 58 -3.64 20.71 6.23
CA MET A 58 -4.93 21.37 6.43
C MET A 58 -4.81 22.57 7.39
N GLU A 59 -4.16 22.40 8.54
CA GLU A 59 -3.92 23.49 9.50
C GLU A 59 -3.10 24.64 8.88
N ARG A 60 -2.08 24.30 8.07
CA ARG A 60 -1.25 25.29 7.35
C ARG A 60 -2.08 26.07 6.34
N THR A 61 -2.92 25.39 5.57
CA THR A 61 -3.77 26.05 4.57
C THR A 61 -4.80 26.96 5.23
N TYR A 62 -5.44 26.48 6.31
CA TYR A 62 -6.36 27.29 7.12
C TYR A 62 -5.70 28.58 7.62
N ARG A 63 -4.52 28.47 8.25
CA ARG A 63 -3.79 29.64 8.77
C ARG A 63 -3.42 30.64 7.67
N ASN A 64 -3.03 30.15 6.49
CA ASN A 64 -2.68 31.02 5.37
C ASN A 64 -3.89 31.79 4.84
N VAL A 65 -5.05 31.13 4.70
CA VAL A 65 -6.28 31.77 4.22
C VAL A 65 -6.85 32.75 5.25
N ALA A 66 -6.85 32.37 6.52
CA ALA A 66 -7.27 33.24 7.62
C ALA A 66 -6.40 34.51 7.70
N ALA A 67 -5.09 34.40 7.48
CA ALA A 67 -4.18 35.56 7.46
C ALA A 67 -4.44 36.52 6.28
N THR A 68 -4.94 36.02 5.15
CA THR A 68 -5.28 36.86 3.98
C THR A 68 -6.68 37.47 4.05
N THR A 69 -7.55 36.96 4.93
CA THR A 69 -8.92 37.45 5.08
C THR A 69 -8.94 38.49 6.19
N ASN A 70 -8.82 39.78 5.82
CA ASN A 70 -8.75 40.94 6.72
C ASN A 70 -9.87 41.00 7.79
N GLY A 71 -9.75 40.26 8.90
CA GLY A 71 -10.62 40.35 10.08
C GLY A 71 -11.97 39.65 9.98
N GLY A 72 -12.21 38.80 8.96
CA GLY A 72 -13.37 37.91 8.93
C GLY A 72 -13.04 36.61 9.68
N GLU A 73 -13.77 36.31 10.76
CA GLU A 73 -13.74 34.98 11.38
C GLU A 73 -14.39 33.98 10.42
N ILE A 74 -13.59 33.30 9.59
CA ILE A 74 -14.08 32.18 8.78
C ILE A 74 -14.04 30.92 9.66
N ALA A 75 -15.17 30.25 9.81
CA ALA A 75 -15.23 28.97 10.50
C ALA A 75 -14.41 27.91 9.74
N GLU A 76 -13.64 27.09 10.47
CA GLU A 76 -12.78 26.04 9.87
C GLU A 76 -13.57 25.07 8.99
N GLU A 77 -14.82 24.78 9.36
CA GLU A 77 -15.72 23.91 8.60
C GLU A 77 -16.12 24.51 7.25
N GLU A 78 -16.44 25.81 7.22
CA GLU A 78 -16.82 26.52 5.99
C GLU A 78 -15.62 26.60 5.03
N LEU A 79 -14.42 26.91 5.54
CA LEU A 79 -13.22 26.90 4.73
C LEU A 79 -12.91 25.50 4.18
N ARG A 80 -13.12 24.46 4.98
CA ARG A 80 -12.86 23.08 4.57
C ARG A 80 -13.81 22.65 3.45
N GLU A 81 -15.07 23.08 3.47
CA GLU A 81 -16.00 22.83 2.36
C GLU A 81 -15.59 23.59 1.09
N GLU A 82 -15.15 24.84 1.21
CA GLU A 82 -14.69 25.65 0.06
C GLU A 82 -13.37 25.14 -0.55
N MET A 83 -12.47 24.62 0.29
CA MET A 83 -11.22 24.01 -0.17
C MET A 83 -11.44 22.65 -0.86
N PHE A 84 -12.62 22.05 -0.70
CA PHE A 84 -12.90 20.73 -1.20
C PHE A 84 -13.20 20.76 -2.71
N SER A 85 -12.29 20.20 -3.51
CA SER A 85 -12.47 20.03 -4.94
C SER A 85 -12.92 18.60 -5.27
N ARG A 86 -14.14 18.47 -5.81
CA ARG A 86 -14.66 17.18 -6.28
C ARG A 86 -13.77 16.59 -7.35
N GLN A 87 -13.29 15.37 -7.10
CA GLN A 87 -12.62 14.58 -8.11
C GLN A 87 -13.65 13.79 -8.95
N GLY A 88 -13.24 13.30 -10.13
CA GLY A 88 -14.14 12.54 -10.99
C GLY A 88 -14.62 11.24 -10.32
N SER A 89 -15.89 10.88 -10.48
CA SER A 89 -16.51 9.71 -9.82
C SER A 89 -15.74 8.40 -10.01
N ASN A 90 -15.22 8.14 -11.23
CA ASN A 90 -14.43 6.94 -11.50
C ASN A 90 -13.12 6.91 -10.71
N PHE A 91 -12.48 8.07 -10.54
CA PHE A 91 -11.27 8.18 -9.75
C PHE A 91 -11.56 7.95 -8.26
N ASN A 92 -12.63 8.55 -7.73
CA ASN A 92 -13.03 8.33 -6.33
C ASN A 92 -13.33 6.86 -6.05
N ALA A 93 -14.07 6.20 -6.94
CA ALA A 93 -14.36 4.77 -6.81
C ALA A 93 -13.07 3.93 -6.81
N ALA A 94 -12.14 4.22 -7.73
CA ALA A 94 -10.84 3.55 -7.79
C ALA A 94 -9.98 3.81 -6.54
N ALA A 95 -9.97 5.05 -6.04
CA ALA A 95 -9.25 5.44 -4.83
C ALA A 95 -9.76 4.71 -3.59
N ILE A 96 -11.08 4.69 -3.36
CA ILE A 96 -11.68 3.95 -2.24
C ILE A 96 -11.37 2.45 -2.37
N THR A 97 -11.52 1.90 -3.58
CA THR A 97 -11.22 0.49 -3.86
C THR A 97 -9.75 0.18 -3.55
N ALA A 98 -8.83 1.04 -3.96
CA ALA A 98 -7.40 0.89 -3.68
C ALA A 98 -7.10 0.90 -2.18
N TRP A 99 -7.70 1.82 -1.42
CA TRP A 99 -7.56 1.82 0.04
C TRP A 99 -8.09 0.53 0.68
N MET A 100 -9.27 0.06 0.27
CA MET A 100 -9.80 -1.21 0.77
C MET A 100 -8.87 -2.39 0.42
N LEU A 101 -8.38 -2.43 -0.82
CA LEU A 101 -7.44 -3.45 -1.25
C LEU A 101 -6.09 -3.36 -0.55
N LEU A 102 -5.65 -2.18 -0.10
CA LEU A 102 -4.41 -2.00 0.65
C LEU A 102 -4.48 -2.77 1.97
N PHE A 103 -5.55 -2.58 2.74
CA PHE A 103 -5.76 -3.29 4.00
C PHE A 103 -6.03 -4.78 3.78
N ALA A 104 -6.70 -5.14 2.68
CA ALA A 104 -6.83 -6.55 2.30
C ALA A 104 -5.46 -7.18 2.01
N ALA A 105 -4.69 -6.59 1.10
CA ALA A 105 -3.36 -7.05 0.74
C ALA A 105 -2.43 -7.15 1.96
N PHE A 106 -2.49 -6.16 2.86
CA PHE A 106 -1.79 -6.21 4.14
C PHE A 106 -2.18 -7.45 4.95
N ALA A 107 -3.48 -7.69 5.15
CA ALA A 107 -3.95 -8.83 5.93
C ALA A 107 -3.57 -10.18 5.29
N TYR A 108 -3.74 -10.31 3.97
CA TYR A 108 -3.34 -11.50 3.24
C TYR A 108 -1.83 -11.73 3.33
N PHE A 109 -1.01 -10.70 3.11
CA PHE A 109 0.44 -10.83 3.17
C PHE A 109 0.93 -11.26 4.56
N TYR A 110 0.50 -10.59 5.64
CA TYR A 110 1.03 -10.87 6.98
C TYR A 110 0.41 -12.08 7.67
N PHE A 111 -0.88 -12.37 7.46
CA PHE A 111 -1.57 -13.45 8.18
C PHE A 111 -1.69 -14.74 7.37
N LEU A 112 -1.59 -14.70 6.05
CA LEU A 112 -1.61 -15.90 5.21
C LEU A 112 -0.21 -16.43 4.91
N THR A 113 0.85 -15.64 5.08
CA THR A 113 2.24 -16.08 4.87
C THR A 113 2.86 -16.56 6.18
N PRO A 114 3.02 -17.88 6.40
CA PRO A 114 3.30 -18.42 7.74
C PRO A 114 4.68 -18.04 8.28
N GLU A 115 5.64 -17.77 7.40
CA GLU A 115 7.01 -17.37 7.78
C GLU A 115 7.06 -15.99 8.44
N ILE A 116 6.10 -15.11 8.15
CA ILE A 116 6.11 -13.72 8.61
C ILE A 116 5.65 -13.62 10.06
N PHE A 117 4.54 -14.29 10.40
CA PHE A 117 4.06 -14.46 11.77
C PHE A 117 3.80 -15.94 12.08
N PRO A 118 4.83 -16.72 12.43
CA PRO A 118 4.70 -18.16 12.66
C PRO A 118 3.68 -18.55 13.73
N ARG A 119 3.48 -17.67 14.73
CA ARG A 119 2.57 -17.90 15.86
C ARG A 119 1.19 -17.25 15.73
N HIS A 120 0.97 -16.39 14.74
CA HIS A 120 -0.27 -15.62 14.59
C HIS A 120 -0.88 -15.73 13.18
N ASN A 121 -0.35 -16.61 12.32
CA ASN A 121 -0.87 -16.81 10.98
C ASN A 121 -2.17 -17.66 10.99
N TYR A 122 -2.88 -17.60 9.88
CA TYR A 122 -4.13 -18.31 9.62
C TYR A 122 -4.06 -19.83 9.89
N TYR A 123 -2.91 -20.47 9.67
CA TYR A 123 -2.72 -21.91 9.89
C TYR A 123 -2.60 -22.30 11.37
N GLN A 124 -2.47 -21.33 12.29
CA GLN A 124 -2.53 -21.56 13.73
C GLN A 124 -3.97 -21.79 14.24
N ALA A 125 -4.97 -21.69 13.37
CA ALA A 125 -6.34 -22.11 13.64
C ALA A 125 -6.70 -23.35 12.79
N PRO A 126 -6.22 -24.57 13.13
CA PRO A 126 -6.33 -25.75 12.26
C PRO A 126 -7.76 -26.09 11.85
N THR A 127 -8.72 -25.92 12.77
CA THR A 127 -10.15 -26.17 12.52
C THR A 127 -10.73 -25.24 11.47
N LEU A 128 -10.26 -24.00 11.44
CA LEU A 128 -10.63 -23.01 10.44
C LEU A 128 -9.84 -23.25 9.15
N SER A 129 -8.52 -23.43 9.24
CA SER A 129 -7.63 -23.51 8.08
C SER A 129 -7.78 -24.75 7.23
N SER A 130 -8.12 -25.90 7.84
CA SER A 130 -8.37 -27.16 7.16
C SER A 130 -9.85 -27.38 6.79
N GLY A 131 -10.74 -26.48 7.20
CA GLY A 131 -12.16 -26.57 6.90
C GLY A 131 -12.47 -26.22 5.44
N PRO A 132 -13.54 -26.79 4.85
CA PRO A 132 -13.91 -26.53 3.45
C PRO A 132 -14.27 -25.06 3.17
N LEU A 133 -14.61 -24.30 4.21
CA LEU A 133 -14.93 -22.87 4.14
C LEU A 133 -13.87 -21.99 4.80
N GLY A 134 -12.72 -22.54 5.21
CA GLY A 134 -11.70 -21.80 5.95
C GLY A 134 -11.23 -20.54 5.24
N PHE A 135 -10.84 -20.71 3.97
CA PHE A 135 -10.32 -19.62 3.16
C PHE A 135 -11.38 -18.54 2.91
N ALA A 136 -12.64 -18.97 2.73
CA ALA A 136 -13.77 -18.06 2.60
C ALA A 136 -14.04 -17.29 3.91
N ALA A 137 -13.92 -17.95 5.06
CA ALA A 137 -14.06 -17.30 6.37
C ALA A 137 -12.96 -16.26 6.61
N PHE A 138 -11.71 -16.57 6.25
CA PHE A 138 -10.61 -15.59 6.29
C PHE A 138 -10.89 -14.40 5.39
N GLY A 139 -11.26 -14.63 4.13
CA GLY A 139 -11.62 -13.57 3.20
C GLY A 139 -12.78 -12.70 3.71
N LEU A 140 -13.77 -13.30 4.37
CA LEU A 140 -14.89 -12.57 4.98
C LEU A 140 -14.44 -11.69 6.15
N VAL A 141 -13.56 -12.19 7.03
CA VAL A 141 -12.98 -11.39 8.12
C VAL A 141 -12.19 -10.21 7.56
N VAL A 142 -11.36 -10.44 6.55
CA VAL A 142 -10.63 -9.37 5.86
C VAL A 142 -11.59 -8.37 5.22
N LEU A 143 -12.68 -8.82 4.60
CA LEU A 143 -13.69 -7.96 4.01
C LEU A 143 -14.41 -7.10 5.07
N LEU A 144 -14.75 -7.67 6.23
CA LEU A 144 -15.32 -6.91 7.33
C LEU A 144 -14.35 -5.86 7.88
N LEU A 145 -13.07 -6.21 8.04
CA LEU A 145 -12.03 -5.27 8.47
C LEU A 145 -11.88 -4.12 7.46
N THR A 146 -11.85 -4.42 6.16
CA THR A 146 -11.72 -3.39 5.12
C THR A 146 -12.95 -2.50 5.05
N LEU A 147 -14.16 -3.02 5.31
CA LEU A 147 -15.38 -2.21 5.44
C LEU A 147 -15.33 -1.24 6.62
N VAL A 148 -14.83 -1.69 7.78
CA VAL A 148 -14.64 -0.80 8.93
C VAL A 148 -13.66 0.31 8.59
N VAL A 149 -12.55 -0.01 7.92
CA VAL A 149 -11.59 1.02 7.50
C VAL A 149 -12.20 1.94 6.44
N ALA A 150 -12.98 1.43 5.48
CA ALA A 150 -13.68 2.23 4.49
C ALA A 150 -14.67 3.21 5.14
N ALA A 151 -15.29 2.86 6.26
CA ALA A 151 -16.15 3.76 7.02
C ALA A 151 -15.38 4.89 7.71
N LEU A 152 -14.09 4.69 8.02
CA LEU A 152 -13.22 5.70 8.63
C LEU A 152 -12.55 6.60 7.57
N ILE A 153 -12.37 6.10 6.35
CA ILE A 153 -11.84 6.90 5.24
C ILE A 153 -12.94 7.86 4.77
N GLN A 154 -12.61 9.16 4.73
CA GLN A 154 -13.52 10.17 4.18
C GLN A 154 -13.90 9.79 2.75
N LYS A 155 -15.17 10.03 2.37
CA LYS A 155 -15.73 9.63 1.07
C LYS A 155 -14.88 10.09 -0.13
N GLU A 156 -14.11 11.16 0.02
CA GLU A 156 -13.29 11.73 -1.03
C GLU A 156 -11.91 12.13 -0.46
N PRO A 157 -11.02 11.15 -0.21
CA PRO A 157 -9.79 11.36 0.56
C PRO A 157 -8.80 12.32 -0.12
N TYR A 158 -8.99 12.55 -1.43
CA TYR A 158 -8.11 13.38 -2.24
C TYR A 158 -8.72 14.71 -2.67
N GLY A 159 -9.93 15.06 -2.21
CA GLY A 159 -10.56 16.31 -2.65
C GLY A 159 -9.86 17.58 -2.14
N TYR A 160 -8.99 17.46 -1.15
CA TYR A 160 -8.19 18.57 -0.61
C TYR A 160 -6.84 18.77 -1.30
N TYR A 161 -6.54 17.99 -2.34
CA TYR A 161 -5.25 18.00 -3.01
C TYR A 161 -5.40 18.25 -4.51
N GLU A 162 -4.52 19.10 -5.04
CA GLU A 162 -4.41 19.25 -6.49
C GLU A 162 -3.72 18.04 -7.10
N LEU A 163 -4.47 17.22 -7.84
CA LEU A 163 -3.95 15.98 -8.39
C LEU A 163 -3.62 16.11 -9.88
N SER A 164 -2.33 15.98 -10.21
CA SER A 164 -1.90 15.83 -11.60
C SER A 164 -2.48 14.55 -12.25
N ARG A 165 -2.59 14.52 -13.58
CA ARG A 165 -3.02 13.32 -14.32
C ARG A 165 -2.14 12.11 -14.02
N LYS A 166 -0.82 12.31 -13.86
CA LYS A 166 0.14 11.25 -13.54
C LYS A 166 -0.14 10.65 -12.16
N THR A 167 -0.40 11.50 -11.17
CA THR A 167 -0.73 11.07 -9.80
C THR A 167 -2.04 10.26 -9.77
N LYS A 168 -3.06 10.71 -10.51
CA LYS A 168 -4.33 9.97 -10.62
C LYS A 168 -4.12 8.58 -11.22
N VAL A 169 -3.34 8.49 -12.29
CA VAL A 169 -3.00 7.20 -12.92
C VAL A 169 -2.21 6.31 -11.95
N ALA A 170 -1.24 6.85 -11.22
CA ALA A 170 -0.48 6.08 -10.24
C ALA A 170 -1.39 5.49 -9.14
N ILE A 171 -2.31 6.29 -8.60
CA ILE A 171 -3.32 5.82 -7.63
C ILE A 171 -4.20 4.74 -8.25
N MET A 172 -4.68 4.91 -9.48
CA MET A 172 -5.50 3.89 -10.14
C MET A 172 -4.74 2.58 -10.40
N LEU A 173 -3.44 2.65 -10.69
CA LEU A 173 -2.58 1.48 -10.89
C LEU A 173 -2.30 0.69 -9.61
N THR A 174 -2.57 1.26 -8.44
CA THR A 174 -2.47 0.50 -7.18
C THR A 174 -3.49 -0.63 -7.11
N VAL A 175 -4.66 -0.50 -7.74
CA VAL A 175 -5.69 -1.57 -7.75
C VAL A 175 -5.15 -2.88 -8.32
N PRO A 176 -4.64 -2.94 -9.57
CA PRO A 176 -4.06 -4.17 -10.09
C PRO A 176 -2.79 -4.60 -9.34
N LEU A 177 -1.99 -3.65 -8.83
CA LEU A 177 -0.78 -3.97 -8.07
C LEU A 177 -1.09 -4.66 -6.73
N LEU A 178 -2.10 -4.18 -6.01
CA LEU A 178 -2.61 -4.80 -4.79
C LEU A 178 -3.26 -6.16 -5.06
N ALA A 179 -3.93 -6.32 -6.20
CA ALA A 179 -4.44 -7.63 -6.63
C ALA A 179 -3.30 -8.64 -6.87
N VAL A 180 -2.16 -8.20 -7.43
CA VAL A 180 -0.96 -9.03 -7.55
C VAL A 180 -0.42 -9.42 -6.17
N SER A 181 -0.32 -8.46 -5.25
CA SER A 181 0.11 -8.73 -3.87
C SER A 181 -0.77 -9.80 -3.19
N ILE A 182 -2.10 -9.62 -3.23
CA ILE A 182 -3.06 -10.58 -2.70
C ILE A 182 -2.89 -11.96 -3.35
N SER A 183 -2.82 -12.00 -4.69
CA SER A 183 -2.72 -13.28 -5.43
C SER A 183 -1.47 -14.07 -5.05
N LEU A 184 -0.32 -13.39 -4.94
CA LEU A 184 0.93 -14.01 -4.51
C LEU A 184 0.86 -14.46 -3.06
N SER A 185 0.27 -13.69 -2.15
CA SER A 185 0.07 -14.10 -0.75
C SER A 185 -0.86 -15.32 -0.63
N VAL A 186 -1.92 -15.38 -1.44
CA VAL A 186 -2.80 -16.56 -1.53
C VAL A 186 -2.02 -17.77 -2.02
N GLN A 187 -1.26 -17.62 -3.12
CA GLN A 187 -0.42 -18.68 -3.64
C GLN A 187 0.52 -19.22 -2.55
N GLN A 188 1.27 -18.34 -1.88
CA GLN A 188 2.20 -18.69 -0.81
C GLN A 188 1.54 -19.44 0.35
N GLY A 189 0.32 -19.04 0.75
CA GLY A 189 -0.46 -19.81 1.72
C GLY A 189 -0.83 -21.20 1.20
N THR A 190 -1.33 -21.29 -0.03
CA THR A 190 -1.82 -22.57 -0.58
C THR A 190 -0.74 -23.61 -0.86
N ILE A 191 0.50 -23.18 -1.16
CA ILE A 191 1.63 -24.08 -1.47
C ILE A 191 2.56 -24.34 -0.26
N PHE A 192 2.16 -23.91 0.94
CA PHE A 192 2.89 -24.15 2.18
C PHE A 192 3.22 -25.65 2.35
N PRO A 193 4.45 -26.03 2.78
CA PRO A 193 5.48 -25.21 3.45
C PRO A 193 6.55 -24.56 2.58
N GLN A 194 6.51 -24.71 1.26
CA GLN A 194 7.56 -24.15 0.39
C GLN A 194 7.17 -22.76 -0.13
N VAL A 195 7.60 -21.71 0.57
CA VAL A 195 7.40 -20.32 0.13
C VAL A 195 8.58 -19.89 -0.74
N GLU A 196 8.32 -19.50 -1.98
CA GLU A 196 9.36 -18.96 -2.87
C GLU A 196 9.74 -17.53 -2.44
N PRO A 197 11.01 -17.25 -2.07
CA PRO A 197 11.41 -15.93 -1.57
C PRO A 197 11.14 -14.78 -2.56
N ALA A 198 11.31 -15.04 -3.86
CA ALA A 198 11.07 -14.07 -4.91
C ALA A 198 9.59 -13.62 -4.93
N SER A 199 8.65 -14.57 -4.87
CA SER A 199 7.21 -14.28 -4.84
C SER A 199 6.84 -13.40 -3.63
N ARG A 200 7.47 -13.64 -2.46
CA ARG A 200 7.26 -12.84 -1.25
C ARG A 200 7.75 -11.42 -1.43
N ILE A 201 8.95 -11.22 -1.99
CA ILE A 201 9.51 -9.89 -2.23
C ILE A 201 8.62 -9.12 -3.21
N VAL A 202 8.13 -9.76 -4.28
CA VAL A 202 7.23 -9.12 -5.23
C VAL A 202 5.90 -8.72 -4.57
N ALA A 203 5.31 -9.59 -3.76
CA ALA A 203 4.09 -9.29 -3.01
C ALA A 203 4.28 -8.11 -2.03
N PHE A 204 5.43 -8.07 -1.35
CA PHE A 204 5.83 -7.00 -0.44
C PHE A 204 6.01 -5.67 -1.18
N LEU A 205 6.77 -5.67 -2.28
CA LEU A 205 6.99 -4.45 -3.07
C LEU A 205 5.68 -3.92 -3.66
N ALA A 206 4.81 -4.81 -4.14
CA ALA A 206 3.50 -4.43 -4.64
C ALA A 206 2.63 -3.76 -3.55
N LEU A 207 2.66 -4.29 -2.32
CA LEU A 207 1.96 -3.71 -1.17
C LEU A 207 2.50 -2.31 -0.82
N PHE A 208 3.80 -2.19 -0.54
CA PHE A 208 4.39 -0.95 -0.06
C PHE A 208 4.52 0.12 -1.14
N ALA A 209 4.75 -0.24 -2.40
CA ALA A 209 4.69 0.73 -3.50
C ALA A 209 3.28 1.29 -3.67
N SER A 210 2.23 0.48 -3.47
CA SER A 210 0.85 0.93 -3.50
C SER A 210 0.53 1.87 -2.34
N GLU A 211 0.98 1.54 -1.13
CA GLU A 211 0.85 2.41 0.05
C GLU A 211 1.47 3.79 -0.20
N LEU A 212 2.72 3.81 -0.68
CA LEU A 212 3.41 5.05 -1.01
C LEU A 212 2.70 5.84 -2.10
N ALA A 213 2.19 5.17 -3.15
CA ALA A 213 1.44 5.84 -4.20
C ALA A 213 0.12 6.46 -3.70
N LEU A 214 -0.57 5.81 -2.76
CA LEU A 214 -1.79 6.32 -2.14
C LEU A 214 -1.53 7.52 -1.22
N LEU A 215 -0.40 7.53 -0.52
CA LEU A 215 0.01 8.62 0.37
C LEU A 215 0.75 9.76 -0.35
N TRP A 216 1.19 9.53 -1.59
CA TRP A 216 2.01 10.47 -2.35
C TRP A 216 1.44 11.90 -2.44
N PRO A 217 0.12 12.12 -2.68
CA PRO A 217 -0.42 13.48 -2.74
C PRO A 217 -0.16 14.29 -1.46
N ILE A 218 -0.25 13.61 -0.30
CA ILE A 218 -0.03 14.22 1.02
C ILE A 218 1.45 14.57 1.20
N PHE A 219 2.34 13.66 0.82
CA PHE A 219 3.78 13.86 0.90
C PHE A 219 4.27 14.95 -0.05
N ALA A 220 3.77 14.97 -1.29
CA ALA A 220 4.12 15.96 -2.30
C ALA A 220 3.75 17.38 -1.82
N ASP A 221 2.53 17.55 -1.30
CA ASP A 221 2.06 18.83 -0.77
C ASP A 221 2.88 19.28 0.46
N ALA A 222 3.20 18.36 1.37
CA ALA A 222 4.06 18.65 2.53
C ALA A 222 5.47 19.12 2.12
N LEU A 223 6.02 18.60 1.02
CA LEU A 223 7.30 19.01 0.44
C LEU A 223 7.23 20.34 -0.34
N GLY A 224 6.08 21.00 -0.37
CA GLY A 224 5.85 22.25 -1.10
C GLY A 224 5.57 22.05 -2.59
N GLY A 225 5.23 20.83 -3.00
CA GLY A 225 4.93 20.47 -4.38
C GLY A 225 3.43 20.44 -4.66
N MET A 226 3.07 20.93 -5.86
CA MET A 226 1.72 21.10 -6.44
C MET A 226 1.07 22.45 -6.16
N ARG A 227 1.83 23.52 -6.43
CA ARG A 227 1.31 24.80 -6.95
C ARG A 227 1.83 24.99 -8.37
#